data_AF-A0A4Q1RPN1-F1
#
_entry.id   AF-A0A4Q1RPN1-F1
#
_cell.length_a   1.000
_cell.length_b   1.000
_cell.length_c   1.000
_cell.angle_alpha   90.00
_cell.angle_beta   90.00
_cell.angle_gamma   90.00
#
_symmetry.space_group_name_H-M   'P 1'
#
loop_
_entity.id
_entity.type
_entity.pdbx_description
1 polymer ?
#
loop_
_entity_poly.entity_id
_entity_poly.type
_entity_poly.pdbx_seq_one_letter_code
_entity_poly.pdbx_strand_id
1 'polypeptide(L)'
;MKDDFVYVDEVVPGIRWDAKYATWDNFTGKPVDGYLVNRIVGTKALCAALEKARDKAESLGFGLLLWDGYRPQRAVNRFMSWAEEPEDGRKKSRHYPNIDRPQMFEKGYVATKSGHSRGSTVDLTIY
;
A
#
# COMPACT_ATOMS: atom_id res chain seq x y z
N MET A 1 -8.44 -13.60 10.15
CA MET A 1 -8.79 -12.79 8.96
C MET A 1 -10.31 -12.70 8.89
N LYS A 2 -10.90 -11.62 8.36
CA LYS A 2 -12.32 -11.67 7.97
C LYS A 2 -12.47 -12.69 6.83
N ASP A 3 -13.62 -13.35 6.72
CA ASP A 3 -13.82 -14.52 5.83
C ASP A 3 -13.52 -14.27 4.33
N ASP A 4 -13.55 -13.02 3.89
CA ASP A 4 -13.28 -12.60 2.50
C ASP A 4 -11.87 -12.06 2.25
N PHE A 5 -11.03 -11.95 3.29
CA PHE A 5 -9.68 -11.43 3.18
C PHE A 5 -8.65 -12.55 3.21
N VAL A 6 -7.67 -12.47 2.33
CA VAL A 6 -6.60 -13.45 2.16
C VAL A 6 -5.28 -12.74 1.98
N TYR A 7 -4.17 -13.46 2.19
CA TYR A 7 -2.87 -12.99 1.73
C TYR A 7 -2.74 -13.24 0.23
N VAL A 8 -2.32 -12.23 -0.51
CA VAL A 8 -2.24 -12.32 -1.99
C VAL A 8 -1.27 -13.41 -2.41
N ASP A 9 -0.15 -13.57 -1.70
CA ASP A 9 0.88 -14.56 -2.02
C ASP A 9 0.42 -16.01 -1.81
N GLU A 10 -0.64 -16.26 -1.03
CA GLU A 10 -1.23 -17.59 -0.85
C GLU A 10 -2.14 -18.00 -2.02
N VAL A 11 -2.65 -17.03 -2.79
CA VAL A 11 -3.71 -17.28 -3.79
C VAL A 11 -3.35 -16.81 -5.20
N VAL A 12 -2.35 -15.93 -5.37
CA VAL A 12 -1.85 -15.49 -6.67
C VAL A 12 -0.36 -15.82 -6.79
N PRO A 13 -0.01 -17.04 -7.26
CA PRO A 13 1.38 -17.48 -7.32
C PRO A 13 2.20 -16.64 -8.29
N GLY A 14 3.49 -16.44 -7.97
CA GLY A 14 4.43 -15.68 -8.81
C GLY A 14 4.40 -14.16 -8.62
N ILE A 15 3.44 -13.63 -7.84
CA ILE A 15 3.46 -12.22 -7.44
C ILE A 15 4.65 -11.93 -6.52
N ARG A 16 5.36 -10.83 -6.79
CA ARG A 16 6.34 -10.26 -5.86
C ARG A 16 5.68 -9.16 -5.03
N TRP A 17 6.16 -8.97 -3.81
CA TRP A 17 5.69 -7.88 -2.96
C TRP A 17 6.81 -7.28 -2.14
N ASP A 18 6.59 -6.03 -1.74
CA ASP A 18 7.33 -5.33 -0.71
C ASP A 18 6.31 -4.42 0.00
N ALA A 19 5.69 -4.93 1.08
CA ALA A 19 4.61 -4.23 1.77
C ALA A 19 5.16 -2.99 2.47
N LYS A 20 5.21 -1.86 1.77
CA LYS A 20 5.99 -0.66 2.16
C LYS A 20 5.66 -0.18 3.57
N TYR A 21 4.38 -0.23 3.93
CA TYR A 21 3.90 0.19 5.25
C TYR A 21 4.19 -0.80 6.38
N ALA A 22 4.62 -2.02 6.09
CA ALA A 22 5.19 -2.96 7.07
C ALA A 22 6.70 -2.75 7.27
N THR A 23 7.33 -1.81 6.55
CA THR A 23 8.78 -1.57 6.58
C THR A 23 9.11 -0.13 6.97
N TRP A 24 10.41 0.22 7.02
CA TRP A 24 10.89 1.60 7.19
C TRP A 24 10.98 2.38 5.86
N ASP A 25 10.76 1.71 4.72
CA ASP A 25 10.83 2.32 3.39
C ASP A 25 9.47 2.89 2.94
N ASN A 26 8.92 3.81 3.73
CA ASN A 26 7.74 4.57 3.37
C ASN A 26 7.86 6.03 3.83
N PHE A 27 6.91 6.89 3.45
CA PHE A 27 6.97 8.32 3.71
C PHE A 27 6.92 8.69 5.21
N THR A 28 6.39 7.81 6.07
CA THR A 28 6.39 8.03 7.53
C THR A 28 7.73 7.65 8.17
N GLY A 29 8.57 6.88 7.46
CA GLY A 29 9.86 6.41 7.94
C GLY A 29 9.83 5.36 9.04
N LYS A 30 8.66 4.76 9.31
CA LYS A 30 8.48 3.68 10.28
C LYS A 30 7.42 2.70 9.78
N PRO A 31 7.41 1.43 10.26
CA PRO A 31 6.26 0.56 10.08
C PRO A 31 4.99 1.24 10.62
N VAL A 32 3.90 1.11 9.87
CA VAL A 32 2.66 1.83 10.08
C VAL A 32 1.68 0.97 10.86
N ASP A 33 0.97 1.58 11.81
CA ASP A 33 0.00 0.90 12.65
C ASP A 33 -0.97 0.03 11.85
N GLY A 34 -1.05 -1.25 12.20
CA GLY A 34 -1.90 -2.24 11.53
C GLY A 34 -1.20 -3.08 10.46
N TYR A 35 -0.01 -2.70 10.01
CA TYR A 35 0.85 -3.54 9.16
C TYR A 35 1.82 -4.34 10.03
N LEU A 36 1.36 -5.51 10.50
CA LEU A 36 2.13 -6.34 11.44
C LEU A 36 3.09 -7.32 10.75
N VAL A 37 2.92 -7.54 9.44
CA VAL A 37 3.69 -8.49 8.64
C VAL A 37 3.99 -7.88 7.28
N ASN A 38 5.16 -8.19 6.71
CA ASN A 38 5.51 -7.82 5.35
C ASN A 38 4.83 -8.77 4.35
N ARG A 39 3.51 -8.62 4.22
CA ARG A 39 2.66 -9.36 3.28
C ARG A 39 1.53 -8.46 2.80
N ILE A 40 1.01 -8.74 1.61
CA ILE A 40 -0.12 -8.00 1.05
C ILE A 40 -1.40 -8.74 1.37
N VAL A 41 -2.33 -8.05 2.00
CA VAL A 41 -3.68 -8.55 2.26
C VAL A 41 -4.62 -7.98 1.21
N GLY A 42 -5.60 -8.77 0.75
CA GLY A 42 -6.61 -8.33 -0.20
C GLY A 42 -7.90 -9.11 -0.03
N THR A 43 -8.99 -8.62 -0.64
CA THR A 43 -10.18 -9.46 -0.78
C THR A 43 -9.94 -10.59 -1.77
N LYS A 44 -10.69 -11.69 -1.65
CA LYS A 44 -10.70 -12.75 -2.68
C LYS A 44 -11.01 -12.21 -4.08
N ALA A 45 -11.92 -11.23 -4.18
CA ALA A 45 -12.26 -10.57 -5.43
C ALA A 45 -11.07 -9.79 -6.03
N LEU A 46 -10.32 -9.07 -5.18
CA LEU A 46 -9.07 -8.43 -5.61
C LEU A 46 -8.06 -9.45 -6.12
N CYS A 47 -7.90 -10.58 -5.42
CA CYS A 47 -6.95 -11.62 -5.80
C CYS A 47 -7.31 -12.24 -7.16
N ALA A 48 -8.58 -12.54 -7.40
CA ALA A 48 -9.06 -13.04 -8.69
C ALA A 48 -8.84 -12.04 -9.84
N ALA A 49 -8.91 -10.73 -9.56
CA ALA A 49 -8.59 -9.69 -10.55
C ALA A 49 -7.07 -9.55 -10.77
N LEU A 50 -6.28 -9.63 -9.70
CA LEU A 50 -4.82 -9.59 -9.74
C LEU A 50 -4.24 -10.77 -10.50
N GLU A 51 -4.83 -11.96 -10.37
CA GLU A 51 -4.43 -13.15 -11.11
C GLU A 51 -4.49 -12.91 -12.63
N LYS A 52 -5.61 -12.36 -13.11
CA LYS A 52 -5.79 -11.97 -14.53
C LYS A 52 -4.81 -10.89 -14.96
N ALA A 53 -4.55 -9.91 -14.11
CA ALA A 53 -3.57 -8.85 -14.38
C ALA A 53 -2.15 -9.41 -14.47
N ARG A 54 -1.81 -10.35 -13.59
CA ARG A 54 -0.53 -11.08 -13.58
C ARG A 54 -0.37 -11.90 -14.86
N ASP A 55 -1.39 -12.66 -15.27
CA ASP A 55 -1.34 -13.43 -16.53
C ASP A 55 -1.13 -12.52 -17.74
N LYS A 56 -1.82 -11.37 -17.73
CA LYS A 56 -1.68 -10.41 -18.81
C LYS A 56 -0.29 -9.78 -18.84
N ALA A 57 0.26 -9.40 -17.69
CA ALA A 57 1.62 -8.87 -17.58
C ALA A 57 2.66 -9.91 -18.04
N GLU A 58 2.52 -11.16 -17.62
CA GLU A 58 3.42 -12.25 -17.98
C GLU A 58 3.40 -12.51 -19.49
N SER A 59 2.22 -12.47 -20.12
CA SER A 59 2.10 -12.59 -21.59
C SER A 59 2.83 -11.48 -22.37
N LEU A 60 3.17 -10.38 -21.69
CA LEU A 60 3.91 -9.24 -22.24
C LEU A 60 5.38 -9.23 -21.79
N GLY A 61 5.82 -10.25 -21.04
CA GLY A 61 7.19 -10.37 -20.53
C GLY A 61 7.45 -9.59 -19.23
N PHE A 62 6.41 -9.20 -18.49
CA PHE A 62 6.52 -8.47 -17.23
C PHE A 62 6.04 -9.28 -16.03
N GLY A 63 6.58 -8.98 -14.85
CA GLY A 63 6.03 -9.40 -13.57
C GLY A 63 5.35 -8.25 -12.82
N LEU A 64 4.53 -8.59 -11.81
CA LEU A 64 3.91 -7.60 -10.92
C LEU A 64 4.61 -7.55 -9.55
N LEU A 65 4.92 -6.34 -9.09
CA LEU A 65 5.41 -6.06 -7.74
C LEU A 65 4.39 -5.20 -6.98
N LEU A 66 3.86 -5.73 -5.88
CA LEU A 66 2.85 -5.06 -5.07
C LEU A 66 3.49 -4.34 -3.87
N TRP A 67 3.02 -3.13 -3.59
CA TRP A 67 3.48 -2.30 -2.47
C TRP A 67 2.46 -2.17 -1.34
N ASP A 68 1.17 -2.20 -1.66
CA ASP A 68 0.09 -2.16 -0.69
C ASP A 68 -1.19 -2.78 -1.23
N GLY A 69 -2.07 -3.24 -0.34
CA GLY A 69 -3.38 -3.81 -0.65
C GLY A 69 -4.42 -3.29 0.34
N TYR A 70 -4.97 -4.16 1.17
CA TYR A 70 -5.80 -3.77 2.29
C TYR A 70 -5.02 -2.92 3.30
N ARG A 71 -5.52 -1.71 3.53
CA ARG A 71 -5.01 -0.76 4.51
C ARG A 71 -6.01 -0.61 5.64
N PRO A 72 -5.71 -1.03 6.88
CA PRO A 72 -6.65 -0.85 7.97
C PRO A 72 -6.84 0.65 8.27
N GLN A 73 -8.03 1.06 8.70
CA GLN A 73 -8.31 2.47 8.99
C GLN A 73 -7.33 3.07 10.02
N ARG A 74 -6.81 2.27 10.96
CA ARG A 74 -5.79 2.72 11.91
C ARG A 74 -4.49 3.18 11.23
N ALA A 75 -4.11 2.60 10.09
CA ALA A 75 -2.97 3.06 9.30
C ALA A 75 -3.24 4.42 8.66
N VAL A 76 -4.46 4.63 8.16
CA VAL A 76 -4.89 5.93 7.64
C VAL A 76 -4.88 6.99 8.75
N ASN A 77 -5.35 6.64 9.95
CA ASN A 77 -5.28 7.52 11.11
C ASN A 77 -3.83 7.86 11.47
N ARG A 78 -2.92 6.88 11.40
CA ARG A 78 -1.49 7.11 11.61
C ARG A 78 -0.90 8.07 10.57
N PHE A 79 -1.33 8.01 9.30
CA PHE A 79 -0.92 8.97 8.27
C PHE A 79 -1.39 10.38 8.58
N MET A 80 -2.62 10.54 9.08
CA MET A 80 -3.16 11.85 9.46
C MET A 80 -2.33 12.44 10.62
N SER A 81 -2.12 11.66 11.69
CA SER A 81 -1.28 12.11 12.81
C SER A 81 0.15 12.46 12.38
N TRP A 82 0.76 11.66 11.50
CA TRP A 82 2.10 11.95 10.97
C TRP A 82 2.17 13.27 10.19
N ALA A 83 1.10 13.66 9.50
CA ALA A 83 1.08 14.91 8.74
C ALA A 83 0.93 16.16 9.62
N GLU A 84 0.43 15.98 10.85
CA GLU A 84 0.33 17.03 11.87
C GLU A 84 1.61 17.14 12.72
N GLU A 85 2.49 16.14 12.66
CA GLU A 85 3.80 16.17 13.35
C GLU A 85 4.75 17.19 12.70
N PRO A 86 5.66 17.83 13.48
CA PRO A 86 6.69 18.70 12.94
C PRO A 86 7.54 17.99 11.88
N GLU A 87 7.91 18.72 10.83
CA GLU A 87 8.75 18.19 9.76
C GLU A 87 10.16 17.90 10.28
N ASP A 88 10.64 16.67 10.06
CA ASP A 88 11.98 16.20 10.44
C ASP A 88 12.94 16.05 9.25
N GLY A 89 12.45 16.25 8.02
CA GLY A 89 13.21 16.23 6.77
C GLY A 89 13.65 14.86 6.30
N ARG A 90 13.47 13.79 7.09
CA ARG A 90 14.09 12.48 6.82
C ARG A 90 13.59 11.80 5.55
N LYS A 91 12.32 12.03 5.20
CA LYS A 91 11.65 11.42 4.04
C LYS A 91 11.25 12.43 2.97
N LYS A 92 11.37 13.74 3.24
CA LYS A 92 10.89 14.83 2.38
C LYS A 92 11.47 14.76 0.97
N SER A 93 12.80 14.72 0.84
CA SER A 93 13.48 14.75 -0.47
C SER A 93 13.05 13.62 -1.41
N ARG A 94 12.76 12.43 -0.87
CA ARG A 94 12.37 11.25 -1.66
C ARG A 94 10.87 11.15 -1.92
N HIS A 95 10.04 11.50 -0.95
CA HIS A 95 8.60 11.22 -1.02
C HIS A 95 7.73 12.44 -1.33
N TYR A 96 8.15 13.64 -0.89
CA TYR A 96 7.34 14.85 -1.01
C TYR A 96 8.20 16.13 -1.06
N PRO A 97 9.15 16.24 -2.01
CA PRO A 97 10.15 17.31 -2.00
C PRO A 97 9.56 18.71 -2.17
N ASN A 98 8.42 18.82 -2.84
CA ASN A 98 7.83 20.09 -3.28
C ASN A 98 6.58 20.50 -2.52
N ILE A 99 6.22 19.76 -1.46
CA ILE A 99 5.02 20.00 -0.66
C ILE A 99 5.33 19.81 0.83
N ASP A 100 4.47 20.34 1.68
CA ASP A 100 4.46 20.07 3.12
C ASP A 100 3.50 18.93 3.46
N ARG A 101 3.70 18.28 4.62
CA ARG A 101 2.96 17.05 4.98
C ARG A 101 1.43 17.21 4.93
N PRO A 102 0.82 18.29 5.46
CA PRO A 102 -0.64 18.47 5.37
C PRO A 102 -1.16 18.51 3.92
N GLN A 103 -0.34 19.02 3.00
CA GLN A 103 -0.70 19.12 1.59
C GLN A 103 -0.83 17.75 0.90
N MET A 104 -0.30 16.67 1.49
CA MET A 104 -0.56 15.30 0.99
C MET A 104 -2.06 14.98 0.98
N PHE A 105 -2.80 15.48 1.98
CA PHE A 105 -4.23 15.27 2.11
C PHE A 105 -5.02 16.28 1.28
N GLU A 106 -4.66 17.56 1.36
CA GLU A 106 -5.32 18.64 0.60
C GLU A 106 -5.26 18.40 -0.91
N LYS A 107 -4.14 17.85 -1.41
CA LYS A 107 -3.94 17.53 -2.82
C LYS A 107 -4.42 16.13 -3.20
N GLY A 108 -4.94 15.34 -2.26
CA GLY A 108 -5.55 14.04 -2.53
C GLY A 108 -4.59 12.87 -2.76
N TYR A 109 -3.29 13.01 -2.44
CA TYR A 109 -2.34 11.88 -2.47
C TYR A 109 -2.65 10.85 -1.37
N VAL A 110 -3.12 11.32 -0.22
CA VAL A 110 -3.61 10.47 0.88
C VAL A 110 -5.05 10.84 1.19
N ALA A 111 -5.93 9.84 1.26
CA ALA A 111 -7.33 10.02 1.61
C ALA A 111 -7.58 9.69 3.08
N THR A 112 -8.36 10.54 3.77
CA THR A 112 -8.80 10.30 5.17
C THR A 112 -9.74 9.09 5.29
N LYS A 113 -10.44 8.77 4.19
CA LYS A 113 -11.17 7.51 3.97
C LYS A 113 -10.64 6.85 2.70
N SER A 114 -9.73 5.91 2.88
CA SER A 114 -9.04 5.26 1.76
C SER A 114 -9.85 4.14 1.12
N GLY A 115 -9.81 4.04 -0.22
CA GLY A 115 -10.33 2.89 -0.96
C GLY A 115 -9.68 1.57 -0.53
N HIS A 116 -8.40 1.61 -0.14
CA HIS A 116 -7.67 0.48 0.41
C HIS A 116 -8.32 -0.12 1.67
N SER A 117 -9.04 0.68 2.46
CA SER A 117 -9.76 0.19 3.64
C SER A 117 -10.91 -0.76 3.31
N ARG A 118 -11.34 -0.81 2.03
CA ARG A 118 -12.31 -1.80 1.53
C ARG A 118 -11.67 -3.11 1.09
N GLY A 119 -10.35 -3.16 0.93
CA GLY A 119 -9.60 -4.37 0.58
C GLY A 119 -9.55 -4.73 -0.91
N SER A 120 -10.11 -3.88 -1.78
CA SER A 120 -10.13 -4.08 -3.24
C SER A 120 -9.40 -2.98 -4.00
N THR A 121 -8.35 -2.43 -3.40
CA THR A 121 -7.43 -1.47 -4.01
C THR A 121 -6.01 -1.99 -3.82
N VAL A 122 -5.13 -1.76 -4.78
CA VAL A 122 -3.76 -2.26 -4.79
C VAL A 122 -2.84 -1.21 -5.38
N ASP A 123 -1.69 -1.00 -4.74
CA ASP A 123 -0.58 -0.21 -5.25
C ASP A 123 0.46 -1.18 -5.84
N LEU A 124 0.83 -1.02 -7.10
CA LEU A 124 1.77 -1.92 -7.77
C LEU A 124 2.59 -1.24 -8.87
N THR A 125 3.63 -1.96 -9.31
CA THR A 125 4.42 -1.65 -10.50
C THR A 125 4.66 -2.94 -11.30
N ILE A 126 5.20 -2.77 -12.52
CA ILE A 126 5.75 -3.86 -13.32
C ILE A 126 7.28 -3.95 -13.15
N TYR A 127 7.84 -5.13 -13.41
CA TYR A 127 9.29 -5.37 -13.51
C TYR A 127 9.62 -6.35 -14.62
#